data_AF-A0A381S1K0-F1
#
_entry.id   AF-A0A381S1K0-F1
#
_cell.length_a   1.000
_cell.length_b   1.000
_cell.length_c   1.000
_cell.angle_alpha   90.00
_cell.angle_beta   90.00
_cell.angle_gamma   90.00
#
_symmetry.space_group_name_H-M   'P 1'
#
loop_
_entity.id
_entity.type
_entity.pdbx_description
1 polymer ?
#
loop_
_entity_poly.entity_id
_entity_poly.type
_entity_poly.pdbx_seq_one_letter_code
_entity_poly.pdbx_strand_id
1 'polypeptide(L)'
;MDDTFKEGDLVMLIDRKGRRYMITLTVGSEFHSHLGYIEHNDILGREQGEWCKTTKGHILLMLKPTLSDYVLNMKRETQVIYPKDIGLIIMLADIFPGAKVVEAGFGSGALTLGLLRSTGNSGSVTSYELRKNQATKALNNISPFMKDMNNLTIKYGDIYGELDEANVDRLVLDVPEPWNVVP
;
A
#
# COMPACT_ATOMS: atom_id res chain seq x y z
N MET A 1 7.48 -10.10 15.53
CA MET A 1 6.35 -9.34 14.95
C MET A 1 5.17 -9.58 15.86
N ASP A 2 4.34 -8.58 16.08
CA ASP A 2 3.07 -8.83 16.78
C ASP A 2 2.12 -9.47 15.77
N ASP A 3 1.83 -10.75 15.94
CA ASP A 3 1.00 -11.53 15.02
C ASP A 3 -0.49 -11.45 15.37
N THR A 4 -0.81 -10.75 16.46
CA THR A 4 -2.17 -10.49 16.93
C THR A 4 -2.86 -9.43 16.07
N PHE A 5 -4.15 -9.62 15.82
CA PHE A 5 -5.00 -8.62 15.18
C PHE A 5 -5.53 -7.58 16.17
N LYS A 6 -5.37 -6.29 15.83
CA LYS A 6 -5.86 -5.16 16.62
C LYS A 6 -6.86 -4.33 15.83
N GLU A 7 -7.55 -3.43 16.52
CA GLU A 7 -8.40 -2.44 15.87
C GLU A 7 -7.60 -1.60 14.87
N GLY A 8 -8.19 -1.34 13.72
CA GLY A 8 -7.57 -0.63 12.61
C GLY A 8 -6.60 -1.46 11.77
N ASP A 9 -6.31 -2.71 12.14
CA ASP A 9 -5.50 -3.59 11.30
C ASP A 9 -6.29 -4.10 10.09
N LEU A 10 -5.58 -4.28 8.98
CA LEU A 10 -6.12 -4.94 7.80
C LEU A 10 -6.06 -6.46 7.97
N VAL A 11 -7.14 -7.14 7.60
CA VAL A 11 -7.25 -8.60 7.60
C VAL A 11 -7.67 -9.08 6.23
N MET A 12 -6.96 -10.08 5.73
CA MET A 12 -7.30 -10.86 4.56
C MET A 12 -7.99 -12.14 5.00
N LEU A 13 -9.28 -12.26 4.67
CA LEU A 13 -10.08 -13.46 4.85
C LEU A 13 -10.05 -14.30 3.59
N ILE A 14 -9.61 -15.55 3.68
CA ILE A 14 -9.48 -16.46 2.54
C ILE A 14 -10.38 -17.68 2.75
N ASP A 15 -11.33 -17.90 1.86
CA ASP A 15 -12.20 -19.08 1.93
C ASP A 15 -11.56 -20.31 1.26
N ARG A 16 -12.21 -21.47 1.42
CA ARG A 16 -11.75 -22.74 0.82
C ARG A 16 -11.69 -22.75 -0.71
N LYS A 17 -12.35 -21.80 -1.39
CA LYS A 17 -12.30 -21.63 -2.84
C LYS A 17 -11.20 -20.64 -3.28
N GLY A 18 -10.43 -20.11 -2.32
CA GLY A 18 -9.40 -19.11 -2.58
C GLY A 18 -9.94 -17.70 -2.80
N ARG A 19 -11.23 -17.45 -2.54
CA ARG A 19 -11.77 -16.08 -2.59
C ARG A 19 -11.23 -15.28 -1.42
N ARG A 20 -10.82 -14.05 -1.72
CA ARG A 20 -10.09 -13.15 -0.83
C ARG A 20 -10.96 -11.94 -0.50
N TYR A 21 -11.11 -11.62 0.77
CA TYR A 21 -11.84 -10.46 1.24
C TYR A 21 -10.94 -9.67 2.18
N MET A 22 -10.61 -8.43 1.80
CA MET A 22 -9.82 -7.54 2.64
C MET A 22 -10.75 -6.63 3.44
N ILE A 23 -10.58 -6.61 4.75
CA ILE A 23 -11.35 -5.77 5.68
C ILE A 23 -10.43 -4.99 6.61
N THR A 24 -10.91 -3.86 7.11
CA THR A 24 -10.29 -3.14 8.22
C THR A 24 -11.05 -3.48 9.50
N LEU A 25 -10.35 -3.94 10.53
CA LEU A 25 -11.00 -4.26 11.80
C LEU A 25 -11.46 -2.99 12.52
N THR A 26 -12.65 -3.06 13.06
CA THR A 26 -13.33 -1.97 13.77
C THR A 26 -14.21 -2.61 14.82
N VAL A 27 -14.08 -2.20 16.08
CA VAL A 27 -14.82 -2.82 17.19
C VAL A 27 -16.32 -2.73 16.95
N GLY A 28 -17.03 -3.84 17.18
CA GLY A 28 -18.49 -3.91 17.01
C GLY A 28 -18.99 -3.84 15.55
N SER A 29 -18.09 -3.85 14.57
CA SER A 29 -18.46 -3.94 13.15
C SER A 29 -18.54 -5.40 12.67
N GLU A 30 -19.15 -5.59 11.51
CA GLU A 30 -19.36 -6.91 10.90
C GLU A 30 -18.88 -6.94 9.44
N PHE A 31 -18.31 -8.06 9.04
CA PHE A 31 -18.04 -8.37 7.64
C PHE A 31 -19.16 -9.25 7.07
N HIS A 32 -19.78 -8.82 5.97
CA HIS A 32 -20.89 -9.54 5.32
C HIS A 32 -20.47 -10.11 3.96
N SER A 33 -20.90 -11.35 3.68
CA SER A 33 -20.73 -12.01 2.37
C SER A 33 -21.87 -13.01 2.10
N HIS A 34 -21.88 -13.64 0.92
CA HIS A 34 -22.81 -14.74 0.65
C HIS A 34 -22.63 -15.94 1.60
N LEU A 35 -21.46 -16.06 2.24
CA LEU A 35 -21.12 -17.07 3.25
C LEU A 35 -21.73 -16.76 4.63
N GLY A 36 -22.51 -15.69 4.79
CA GLY A 36 -22.92 -15.17 6.09
C GLY A 36 -22.01 -14.03 6.54
N TYR A 37 -22.04 -13.73 7.83
CA TYR A 37 -21.26 -12.65 8.41
C TYR A 37 -20.26 -13.15 9.47
N ILE A 38 -19.30 -12.30 9.81
CA ILE A 38 -18.33 -12.46 10.89
C ILE A 38 -18.29 -11.16 11.68
N GLU A 39 -18.42 -11.23 13.00
CA GLU A 39 -18.20 -10.07 13.87
C GLU A 39 -16.70 -9.78 13.95
N HIS A 40 -16.29 -8.53 13.81
CA HIS A 40 -14.87 -8.16 13.92
C HIS A 40 -14.31 -8.49 15.31
N ASN A 41 -15.16 -8.49 16.34
CA ASN A 41 -14.81 -8.90 17.69
C ASN A 41 -14.37 -10.38 17.78
N ASP A 42 -14.82 -11.24 16.86
CA ASP A 42 -14.37 -12.64 16.77
C ASP A 42 -12.99 -12.81 16.12
N ILE A 43 -12.42 -11.72 15.60
CA ILE A 43 -11.09 -11.68 14.96
C ILE A 43 -10.10 -10.92 15.85
N LEU A 44 -10.55 -9.84 16.49
CA LEU A 44 -9.73 -9.04 17.40
C LEU A 44 -9.10 -9.89 18.50
N GLY A 45 -7.80 -9.71 18.73
CA GLY A 45 -7.03 -10.47 19.72
C GLY A 45 -6.58 -11.86 19.28
N ARG A 46 -6.95 -12.31 18.09
CA ARG A 46 -6.50 -13.60 17.52
C ARG A 46 -5.25 -13.42 16.68
N GLU A 47 -4.53 -14.52 16.45
CA GLU A 47 -3.30 -14.50 15.67
C GLU A 47 -3.56 -14.74 14.17
N GLN A 48 -2.69 -14.15 13.33
CA GLN A 48 -2.63 -14.50 11.92
C GLN A 48 -2.35 -16.00 11.73
N GLY A 49 -3.03 -16.61 10.76
CA GLY A 49 -2.92 -18.04 10.45
C GLY A 49 -4.03 -18.87 11.09
N GLU A 50 -4.80 -18.28 12.00
CA GLU A 50 -5.99 -18.90 12.56
C GLU A 50 -7.19 -18.90 11.59
N TRP A 51 -8.15 -19.76 11.89
CA TRP A 51 -9.41 -19.89 11.18
C TRP A 51 -10.56 -19.20 11.90
N CYS A 52 -11.39 -18.44 11.20
CA CYS A 52 -12.68 -17.96 11.70
C CYS A 52 -13.84 -18.66 11.01
N LYS A 53 -15.01 -18.66 11.67
CA LYS A 53 -16.22 -19.31 11.20
C LYS A 53 -17.31 -18.25 10.98
N THR A 54 -17.95 -18.28 9.82
CA THR A 54 -19.11 -17.42 9.55
C THR A 54 -20.36 -17.94 10.24
N THR A 55 -21.40 -17.10 10.32
CA THR A 55 -22.71 -17.50 10.84
C THR A 55 -23.41 -18.61 10.06
N LYS A 56 -23.06 -18.86 8.79
CA LYS A 56 -23.52 -20.03 8.02
C LYS A 56 -22.59 -21.24 8.11
N GLY A 57 -21.57 -21.19 8.97
CA GLY A 57 -20.66 -22.28 9.26
C GLY A 57 -19.50 -22.48 8.28
N HIS A 58 -19.27 -21.54 7.36
CA HIS A 58 -18.09 -21.58 6.49
C HIS A 58 -16.84 -21.17 7.28
N ILE A 59 -15.70 -21.76 6.92
CA ILE A 59 -14.42 -21.47 7.57
C ILE A 59 -13.57 -20.60 6.64
N LEU A 60 -12.99 -19.51 7.16
CA LEU A 60 -12.04 -18.64 6.45
C LEU A 60 -10.71 -18.55 7.21
N LEU A 61 -9.61 -18.53 6.47
CA LEU A 61 -8.27 -18.28 7.00
C LEU A 61 -8.09 -16.77 7.18
N MET A 62 -7.57 -16.36 8.32
CA MET A 62 -7.28 -14.95 8.63
C MET A 62 -5.78 -14.69 8.48
N LEU A 63 -5.38 -13.79 7.59
CA LEU A 63 -3.99 -13.38 7.40
C LEU A 63 -3.87 -11.86 7.40
N LYS A 64 -2.71 -11.30 7.73
CA LYS A 64 -2.37 -9.93 7.34
C LYS A 64 -2.14 -9.90 5.82
N PRO A 65 -2.66 -8.90 5.11
CA PRO A 65 -2.49 -8.82 3.66
C PRO A 65 -1.02 -8.59 3.29
N THR A 66 -0.59 -9.19 2.18
CA THR A 66 0.66 -8.81 1.54
C THR A 66 0.53 -7.43 0.87
N LEU A 67 1.64 -6.81 0.47
CA LEU A 67 1.56 -5.59 -0.34
C LEU A 67 0.80 -5.84 -1.65
N SER A 68 1.00 -7.01 -2.26
CA SER A 68 0.28 -7.38 -3.48
C SER A 68 -1.22 -7.47 -3.25
N ASP A 69 -1.65 -8.06 -2.13
CA ASP A 69 -3.06 -8.09 -1.75
C ASP A 69 -3.62 -6.68 -1.58
N TYR A 70 -2.88 -5.82 -0.89
CA TYR A 70 -3.30 -4.45 -0.64
C TYR A 70 -3.45 -3.63 -1.91
N VAL A 71 -2.46 -3.65 -2.80
CA VAL A 71 -2.50 -2.92 -4.09
C VAL A 71 -3.66 -3.38 -4.98
N LEU A 72 -4.06 -4.65 -4.88
CA LEU A 72 -5.21 -5.17 -5.62
C LEU A 72 -6.56 -4.72 -5.06
N ASN A 73 -6.64 -4.40 -3.76
CA ASN A 73 -7.89 -4.09 -3.07
C ASN A 73 -8.00 -2.62 -2.61
N MET A 74 -6.93 -1.83 -2.69
CA MET A 74 -6.94 -0.41 -2.33
C MET A 74 -7.88 0.38 -3.24
N LYS A 75 -8.45 1.47 -2.72
CA LYS A 75 -9.29 2.37 -3.51
C LYS A 75 -8.46 3.04 -4.61
N ARG A 76 -8.91 2.96 -5.86
CA ARG A 76 -8.21 3.52 -7.02
C ARG A 76 -9.00 4.71 -7.55
N GLU A 77 -8.38 5.87 -7.53
CA GLU A 77 -8.91 7.05 -8.22
C GLU A 77 -8.17 7.33 -9.53
N THR A 78 -6.93 6.85 -9.62
CA THR A 78 -6.12 6.84 -10.83
C THR A 78 -5.79 5.42 -11.22
N GLN A 79 -5.30 5.23 -12.44
CA GLN A 79 -4.63 3.99 -12.79
C GLN A 79 -3.45 3.77 -11.83
N VAL A 80 -3.26 2.52 -11.39
CA VAL A 80 -2.15 2.13 -10.52
C VAL A 80 -1.21 1.18 -11.26
N ILE A 81 0.06 1.24 -10.90
CA ILE A 81 1.03 0.21 -11.28
C ILE A 81 0.71 -1.06 -10.47
N TYR A 82 0.59 -2.19 -11.16
CA TYR A 82 0.21 -3.46 -10.54
C TYR A 82 1.42 -4.15 -9.90
N PRO A 83 1.21 -5.10 -8.96
CA PRO A 83 2.29 -5.77 -8.24
C PRO A 83 3.37 -6.40 -9.15
N LYS A 84 2.98 -6.93 -10.32
CA LYS A 84 3.93 -7.48 -11.30
C LYS A 84 4.97 -6.45 -11.74
N ASP A 85 4.51 -5.22 -11.99
CA ASP A 85 5.34 -4.13 -12.51
C ASP A 85 6.05 -3.40 -11.38
N ILE A 86 5.41 -3.25 -10.21
CA ILE A 86 6.08 -2.72 -9.02
C ILE A 86 7.32 -3.56 -8.67
N GLY A 87 7.17 -4.89 -8.62
CA GLY A 87 8.29 -5.79 -8.36
C GLY A 87 9.39 -5.68 -9.41
N LEU A 88 9.01 -5.58 -10.68
CA LEU A 88 9.97 -5.42 -11.78
C LEU A 88 10.69 -4.06 -11.72
N ILE A 89 9.97 -2.96 -11.45
CA ILE A 89 10.54 -1.62 -11.32
C ILE A 89 11.53 -1.58 -10.16
N ILE A 90 11.16 -2.09 -8.99
CA ILE A 90 12.04 -2.16 -7.82
C ILE A 90 13.34 -2.91 -8.16
N MET A 91 13.22 -4.04 -8.87
CA MET A 91 14.36 -4.87 -9.24
C MET A 91 15.24 -4.20 -10.31
N LEU A 92 14.65 -3.70 -11.40
CA LEU A 92 15.39 -3.11 -12.52
C LEU A 92 16.00 -1.75 -12.17
N ALA A 93 15.30 -0.96 -11.37
CA ALA A 93 15.82 0.29 -10.83
C ALA A 93 16.77 0.05 -9.66
N ASP A 94 17.06 -1.20 -9.28
CA ASP A 94 18.00 -1.55 -8.20
C ASP A 94 17.76 -0.71 -6.94
N ILE A 95 16.52 -0.71 -6.46
CA ILE A 95 16.13 0.00 -5.24
C ILE A 95 16.62 -0.80 -4.04
N PHE A 96 17.52 -0.22 -3.26
CA PHE A 96 18.17 -0.87 -2.11
C PHE A 96 17.83 -0.18 -0.77
N PRO A 97 17.98 -0.88 0.37
CA PRO A 97 17.81 -0.27 1.69
C PRO A 97 18.77 0.90 1.90
N GLY A 98 18.24 2.07 2.26
CA GLY A 98 19.02 3.31 2.37
C GLY A 98 19.00 4.21 1.13
N ALA A 99 18.44 3.75 0.00
CA ALA A 99 18.39 4.56 -1.22
C ALA A 99 17.54 5.84 -1.05
N LYS A 100 18.00 6.93 -1.66
CA LYS A 100 17.26 8.18 -1.86
C LYS A 100 16.60 8.15 -3.22
N VAL A 101 15.29 7.96 -3.23
CA VAL A 101 14.50 7.82 -4.45
C VAL A 101 13.62 9.04 -4.65
N VAL A 102 13.61 9.58 -5.86
CA VAL A 102 12.58 10.53 -6.29
C VAL A 102 11.59 9.77 -7.15
N GLU A 103 10.30 9.94 -6.87
CA GLU A 103 9.23 9.51 -7.76
C GLU A 103 8.39 10.71 -8.21
N ALA A 104 7.72 10.57 -9.35
CA ALA A 104 6.77 11.54 -9.85
C ALA A 104 5.52 10.85 -10.38
N GLY A 105 4.37 11.46 -10.11
CA GLY A 105 3.08 10.82 -10.34
C GLY A 105 2.66 9.99 -9.13
N PHE A 106 2.46 10.66 -7.98
CA PHE A 106 2.11 9.99 -6.73
C PHE A 106 0.85 9.12 -6.85
N GLY A 107 -0.10 9.55 -7.70
CA GLY A 107 -1.24 8.74 -8.12
C GLY A 107 -2.08 8.27 -6.93
N SER A 108 -2.28 6.96 -6.82
CA SER A 108 -3.00 6.37 -5.67
C SER A 108 -2.07 5.83 -4.57
N GLY A 109 -0.73 5.95 -4.71
CA GLY A 109 0.26 5.53 -3.71
C GLY A 109 0.77 4.08 -3.81
N ALA A 110 0.38 3.32 -4.85
CA ALA A 110 0.75 1.91 -4.99
C ALA A 110 2.26 1.69 -5.22
N LEU A 111 2.84 2.46 -6.15
CA LEU A 111 4.29 2.43 -6.41
C LEU A 111 5.07 2.91 -5.18
N THR A 112 4.63 4.02 -4.58
CA THR A 112 5.21 4.60 -3.37
C THR A 112 5.33 3.58 -2.23
N LEU A 113 4.28 2.77 -1.99
CA LEU A 113 4.34 1.69 -0.99
C LEU A 113 5.45 0.67 -1.28
N GLY A 114 5.66 0.34 -2.55
CA GLY A 114 6.76 -0.51 -2.98
C GLY A 114 8.11 0.14 -2.70
N LEU A 115 8.28 1.40 -3.09
CA LEU A 115 9.52 2.14 -2.87
C LEU A 115 9.85 2.30 -1.38
N LEU A 116 8.89 2.75 -0.56
CA LEU A 116 9.08 2.95 0.88
C LEU A 116 9.50 1.67 1.61
N ARG A 117 8.93 0.52 1.21
CA ARG A 117 9.31 -0.79 1.77
C ARG A 117 10.72 -1.21 1.37
N SER A 118 11.12 -0.92 0.12
CA SER A 118 12.43 -1.31 -0.39
C SER A 118 13.56 -0.41 0.12
N THR A 119 13.30 0.90 0.23
CA THR A 119 14.27 1.85 0.79
C THR A 119 14.42 1.71 2.30
N GLY A 120 13.34 1.34 2.99
CA GLY A 120 13.33 1.19 4.45
C GLY A 120 13.59 2.49 5.21
N ASN A 121 13.69 2.39 6.53
CA ASN A 121 13.76 3.57 7.42
C ASN A 121 15.08 4.36 7.31
N SER A 122 16.13 3.78 6.73
CA SER A 122 17.40 4.47 6.50
C SER A 122 17.45 5.20 5.16
N GLY A 123 16.49 4.96 4.26
CA GLY A 123 16.37 5.63 2.97
C GLY A 123 15.31 6.72 2.98
N SER A 124 15.01 7.26 1.80
CA SER A 124 13.97 8.27 1.64
C SER A 124 13.31 8.18 0.27
N VAL A 125 12.01 8.46 0.21
CA VAL A 125 11.25 8.63 -1.02
C VAL A 125 10.71 10.05 -1.05
N THR A 126 11.07 10.84 -2.05
CA THR A 126 10.42 12.12 -2.34
C THR A 126 9.46 11.93 -3.52
N SER A 127 8.18 12.21 -3.32
CA SER A 127 7.15 12.10 -4.36
C SER A 127 6.69 13.49 -4.79
N TYR A 128 6.78 13.77 -6.09
CA TYR A 128 6.25 14.98 -6.71
C TYR A 128 4.79 14.78 -7.16
N GLU A 129 3.90 15.66 -6.72
CA GLU A 129 2.50 15.69 -7.14
C GLU A 129 1.98 17.13 -7.26
N LEU A 130 1.47 17.46 -8.44
CA LEU A 130 0.91 18.77 -8.75
C LEU A 130 -0.34 19.09 -7.92
N ARG A 131 -1.20 18.09 -7.70
CA ARG A 131 -2.54 18.28 -7.11
C ARG A 131 -2.53 17.87 -5.65
N LYS A 132 -2.53 18.86 -4.74
CA LYS A 132 -2.61 18.64 -3.29
C LYS A 132 -3.69 17.65 -2.88
N ASN A 133 -4.89 17.76 -3.46
CA ASN A 133 -6.00 16.84 -3.18
C ASN A 133 -5.69 15.39 -3.56
N GLN A 134 -4.93 15.16 -4.65
CA GLN A 134 -4.50 13.83 -5.07
C GLN A 134 -3.51 13.25 -4.06
N ALA A 135 -2.56 14.07 -3.59
CA ALA A 135 -1.62 13.63 -2.56
C ALA A 135 -2.30 13.26 -1.25
N THR A 136 -3.27 14.06 -0.77
CA THR A 136 -4.04 13.71 0.43
C THR A 136 -4.76 12.37 0.28
N LYS A 137 -5.32 12.10 -0.90
CA LYS A 137 -5.99 10.82 -1.19
C LYS A 137 -4.99 9.66 -1.23
N ALA A 138 -3.83 9.84 -1.85
CA ALA A 138 -2.77 8.84 -1.84
C ALA A 138 -2.27 8.54 -0.42
N LEU A 139 -2.08 9.56 0.42
CA LEU A 139 -1.71 9.37 1.83
C LEU A 139 -2.76 8.59 2.61
N ASN A 140 -4.06 8.88 2.39
CA ASN A 140 -5.16 8.11 2.98
C ASN A 140 -5.23 6.67 2.47
N ASN A 141 -4.72 6.41 1.27
CA ASN A 141 -4.58 5.07 0.73
C ASN A 141 -3.33 4.34 1.24
N ILE A 142 -2.28 5.04 1.64
CA ILE A 142 -1.05 4.42 2.15
C ILE A 142 -1.19 4.07 3.63
N SER A 143 -1.77 4.97 4.42
CA SER A 143 -1.81 4.89 5.88
C SER A 143 -2.43 3.61 6.47
N PRO A 144 -3.44 2.96 5.86
CA PRO A 144 -3.98 1.71 6.40
C PRO A 144 -2.98 0.54 6.33
N PHE A 145 -2.09 0.55 5.33
CA PHE A 145 -1.11 -0.52 5.13
C PHE A 145 0.26 -0.19 5.74
N MET A 146 0.65 1.08 5.70
CA MET A 146 1.92 1.57 6.23
C MET A 146 1.68 2.78 7.13
N LYS A 147 1.68 2.54 8.44
CA LYS A 147 1.42 3.56 9.47
C LYS A 147 2.59 4.53 9.63
N ASP A 148 3.82 4.03 9.54
CA ASP A 148 5.04 4.82 9.60
C ASP A 148 5.48 5.21 8.18
N MET A 149 5.43 6.52 7.88
CA MET A 149 5.86 7.11 6.61
C MET A 149 6.96 8.15 6.84
N ASN A 150 7.77 8.01 7.89
CA ASN A 150 8.82 8.98 8.23
C ASN A 150 9.87 9.17 7.12
N ASN A 151 10.00 8.20 6.22
CA ASN A 151 10.88 8.24 5.06
C ASN A 151 10.19 8.74 3.77
N LEU A 152 8.95 9.25 3.84
CA LEU A 152 8.23 9.84 2.71
C LEU A 152 8.19 11.36 2.81
N THR A 153 8.62 12.06 1.75
CA THR A 153 8.43 13.50 1.58
C THR A 153 7.54 13.75 0.37
N ILE A 154 6.50 14.58 0.52
CA ILE A 154 5.66 15.00 -0.60
C ILE A 154 6.03 16.42 -1.00
N LYS A 155 6.39 16.62 -2.27
CA LYS A 155 6.61 17.92 -2.85
C LYS A 155 5.46 18.29 -3.79
N TYR A 156 4.87 19.45 -3.54
CA TYR A 156 3.82 20.01 -4.38
C TYR A 156 4.45 20.88 -5.45
N GLY A 157 4.69 20.30 -6.61
CA GLY A 157 5.40 20.97 -7.70
C GLY A 157 5.31 20.18 -9.00
N ASP A 158 5.69 20.85 -10.09
CA ASP A 158 5.80 20.22 -11.39
C ASP A 158 7.15 19.51 -11.51
N ILE A 159 7.12 18.21 -11.83
CA ILE A 159 8.35 17.44 -12.04
C ILE A 159 9.08 17.86 -13.32
N TYR A 160 8.40 18.50 -14.27
CA TYR A 160 9.02 19.05 -15.48
C TYR A 160 9.77 20.37 -15.21
N GLY A 161 9.66 20.92 -13.99
CA GLY A 161 10.39 22.10 -13.56
C GLY A 161 11.77 21.77 -12.98
N GLU A 162 12.37 22.75 -12.31
CA GLU A 162 13.61 22.53 -11.57
C GLU A 162 13.35 21.63 -10.34
N LEU A 163 14.21 20.63 -10.13
CA LEU A 163 14.19 19.76 -8.96
C LEU A 163 15.15 20.31 -7.92
N ASP A 164 14.73 20.37 -6.64
CA ASP A 164 15.65 20.79 -5.57
C ASP A 164 16.56 19.64 -5.10
N GLU A 165 16.22 18.41 -5.49
CA GLU A 165 16.97 17.21 -5.13
C GLU A 165 18.28 17.12 -5.92
N ALA A 166 19.38 16.99 -5.18
CA ALA A 166 20.68 16.63 -5.72
C ALA A 166 21.17 15.31 -5.09
N ASN A 167 22.01 14.58 -5.82
CA ASN A 167 22.62 13.32 -5.35
C ASN A 167 21.58 12.27 -4.91
N VAL A 168 20.52 12.10 -5.71
CA VAL A 168 19.55 11.02 -5.55
C VAL A 168 20.11 9.74 -6.15
N ASP A 169 19.77 8.60 -5.56
CA ASP A 169 20.22 7.30 -6.05
C ASP A 169 19.41 6.87 -7.27
N ARG A 170 18.09 7.09 -7.25
CA ARG A 170 17.16 6.65 -8.31
C ARG A 170 16.05 7.66 -8.56
N LEU A 171 15.60 7.73 -9.81
CA LEU A 171 14.42 8.48 -10.26
C LEU A 171 13.43 7.52 -10.92
N VAL A 172 12.18 7.50 -10.47
CA VAL A 172 11.12 6.65 -11.01
C VAL A 172 9.94 7.52 -11.47
N LEU A 173 9.64 7.51 -12.76
CA LEU A 173 8.67 8.42 -13.36
C LEU A 173 7.43 7.68 -13.86
N ASP A 174 6.27 8.01 -13.30
CA ASP A 174 4.94 7.61 -13.80
C ASP A 174 4.12 8.85 -14.16
N VAL A 175 4.57 9.54 -15.21
CA VAL A 175 3.96 10.77 -15.71
C VAL A 175 3.70 10.66 -17.22
N PRO A 176 2.84 11.53 -17.81
CA PRO A 176 2.51 11.43 -19.23
C PRO A 176 3.69 11.61 -20.19
N GLU A 177 4.66 12.47 -19.84
CA GLU A 177 5.75 12.87 -20.73
C GLU A 177 7.12 12.74 -20.03
N PRO A 178 7.52 11.54 -19.58
CA PRO A 178 8.71 11.36 -18.75
C PRO A 178 10.01 11.81 -19.45
N TRP A 179 10.03 11.83 -20.79
CA TRP A 179 11.12 12.35 -21.60
C TRP A 179 11.36 13.86 -21.44
N ASN A 180 10.43 14.62 -20.85
CA ASN A 180 10.62 16.03 -20.55
C ASN A 180 11.28 16.25 -19.17
N VAL A 181 11.42 15.20 -18.35
CA VAL A 181 12.08 15.27 -17.03
C VAL A 181 13.58 14.96 -17.14
N VAL A 182 13.95 14.09 -18.08
CA VAL A 182 15.34 13.68 -18.31
C VAL A 182 15.81 14.30 -19.63
N PRO A 183 16.88 15.13 -19.64
CA PRO A 183 17.37 15.79 -20.85
C PRO A 183 17.95 14.82 -21.90
#